data_AF-A0A0Q5TXF1-F1
#
_entry.id   AF-A0A0Q5TXF1-F1
#
_cell.length_a   1.000
_cell.length_b   1.000
_cell.length_c   1.000
_cell.angle_alpha   90.00
_cell.angle_beta   90.00
_cell.angle_gamma   90.00
#
_symmetry.space_group_name_H-M   'P 1'
#
loop_
_entity.id
_entity.type
_entity.pdbx_description
1 polymer ?
#
loop_
_entity_poly.entity_id
_entity_poly.type
_entity_poly.pdbx_seq_one_letter_code
_entity_poly.pdbx_strand_id
1 'polypeptide(L)'
;MQPFNVKIGEGDLCQSYTVLPEKDYYSIMFNDKIICAIEEKDGNWVEIPLAEVHSHDLEIKSSGVHQQGAALEVPIEEIGREISLILAGLPESSQDETCN
;
A
#
# COMPACT_ATOMS: atom_id res chain seq x y z
N MET A 1 -7.94 12.11 1.44
CA MET A 1 -6.65 12.39 2.12
C MET A 1 -5.59 12.65 1.08
N GLN A 2 -4.41 13.17 1.45
CA GLN A 2 -3.29 13.24 0.52
C GLN A 2 -2.56 11.88 0.50
N PRO A 3 -1.91 11.52 -0.62
CA PRO A 3 -0.98 10.39 -0.65
C PRO A 3 0.07 10.46 0.45
N PHE A 4 0.41 9.30 1.01
CA PHE A 4 1.46 9.16 2.02
C PHE A 4 2.27 7.90 1.76
N ASN A 5 3.45 7.80 2.37
CA ASN A 5 4.28 6.60 2.25
C ASN A 5 4.20 5.79 3.53
N VAL A 6 4.24 4.48 3.39
CA VAL A 6 4.47 3.52 4.47
C VAL A 6 5.79 2.83 4.21
N LYS A 7 6.53 2.53 5.26
CA LYS A 7 7.75 1.72 5.19
C LYS A 7 7.50 0.44 5.96
N ILE A 8 7.75 -0.69 5.31
CA ILE A 8 7.61 -2.01 5.91
C ILE A 8 9.00 -2.64 5.96
N GLY A 9 9.40 -3.08 7.14
CA GLY A 9 10.70 -3.68 7.41
C GLY A 9 10.56 -5.13 7.85
N GLU A 10 10.57 -6.08 6.91
CA GLU A 10 10.53 -7.51 7.23
C GLU A 10 11.95 -8.11 7.13
N GLY A 11 12.59 -8.33 8.28
CA GLY A 11 13.97 -8.87 8.34
C GLY A 11 15.01 -7.89 7.80
N ASP A 12 15.71 -8.26 6.72
CA ASP A 12 16.69 -7.41 6.00
C ASP A 12 16.03 -6.58 4.88
N LEU A 13 14.73 -6.76 4.62
CA LEU A 13 14.02 -6.08 3.54
C LEU A 13 13.33 -4.83 4.07
N CYS A 14 13.81 -3.67 3.63
CA CYS A 14 13.13 -2.40 3.83
C CYS A 14 12.47 -1.94 2.54
N GLN A 15 11.15 -1.92 2.50
CA GLN A 15 10.40 -1.55 1.32
C GLN A 15 9.44 -0.40 1.62
N SER A 16 9.46 0.63 0.77
CA SER A 16 8.56 1.77 0.89
C SER A 16 7.46 1.67 -0.14
N TYR A 17 6.23 1.76 0.33
CA TYR A 17 5.03 1.76 -0.50
C TYR A 17 4.35 3.11 -0.42
N THR A 18 3.91 3.63 -1.55
CA THR A 18 3.09 4.83 -1.61
C THR A 18 1.63 4.42 -1.51
N VAL A 19 0.94 4.92 -0.50
CA VAL A 19 -0.48 4.71 -0.27
C VAL A 19 -1.24 5.88 -0.85
N LEU A 20 -2.11 5.57 -1.81
CA LEU A 20 -3.04 6.52 -2.43
C LEU A 20 -4.42 6.32 -1.79
N PRO A 21 -4.87 7.24 -0.92
CA PRO A 21 -6.19 7.13 -0.30
C PRO A 21 -7.29 7.47 -1.30
N GLU A 22 -8.13 6.49 -1.60
CA GLU A 22 -9.33 6.64 -2.39
C GLU A 22 -10.55 6.81 -1.47
N LYS A 23 -11.76 6.85 -2.05
CA LYS A 23 -12.99 7.12 -1.27
C LYS A 23 -13.31 6.03 -0.25
N ASP A 24 -13.12 4.77 -0.64
CA ASP A 24 -13.55 3.59 0.14
C ASP A 24 -12.41 2.55 0.32
N TYR A 25 -11.23 2.82 -0.24
CA TYR A 25 -10.09 1.91 -0.22
C TYR A 25 -8.77 2.69 -0.37
N TYR A 26 -7.65 1.98 -0.34
CA TYR A 26 -6.31 2.53 -0.52
C TYR A 26 -5.59 1.78 -1.64
N SER A 27 -5.13 2.50 -2.66
CA SER A 27 -4.28 1.89 -3.68
C SER A 27 -2.83 1.89 -3.20
N ILE A 28 -2.17 0.75 -3.31
CA ILE A 28 -0.78 0.56 -2.91
C ILE A 28 0.09 0.61 -4.15
N MET A 29 1.04 1.52 -4.14
CA MET A 29 1.99 1.74 -5.21
C MET A 29 3.41 1.38 -4.77
N PHE A 30 4.11 0.66 -5.64
CA PHE A 30 5.51 0.31 -5.49
C PHE A 30 6.22 0.50 -6.82
N ASN A 31 7.38 1.15 -6.82
CA ASN A 31 8.16 1.45 -8.03
C ASN A 31 7.32 2.08 -9.16
N ASP A 32 6.56 3.14 -8.85
CA ASP A 32 5.71 3.89 -9.79
C ASP A 32 4.55 3.07 -10.40
N LYS A 33 4.22 1.92 -9.80
CA LYS A 33 3.14 1.04 -10.26
C LYS A 33 2.19 0.71 -9.13
N ILE A 34 0.89 0.78 -9.39
CA ILE A 34 -0.11 0.25 -8.47
C ILE A 34 -0.01 -1.28 -8.51
N ILE A 35 0.32 -1.88 -7.37
CA ILE A 35 0.52 -3.33 -7.24
C ILE A 35 -0.72 -4.03 -6.71
N CYS A 36 -1.46 -3.37 -5.82
CA CYS A 36 -2.73 -3.85 -5.28
C CYS A 36 -3.54 -2.68 -4.72
N ALA A 37 -4.77 -2.97 -4.31
CA ALA A 37 -5.56 -2.07 -3.50
C ALA A 37 -6.07 -2.83 -2.29
N ILE A 38 -6.23 -2.13 -1.18
CA ILE A 38 -6.64 -2.70 0.09
C ILE A 38 -7.74 -1.86 0.72
N GLU A 39 -8.67 -2.51 1.40
CA GLU A 39 -9.71 -1.86 2.18
C GLU A 39 -9.74 -2.44 3.59
N GLU A 40 -10.17 -1.63 4.55
CA GLU A 40 -10.45 -2.09 5.91
C GLU A 40 -11.91 -2.56 5.97
N LYS A 41 -12.11 -3.86 6.24
CA LYS A 41 -13.42 -4.48 6.46
C LYS A 41 -13.47 -5.12 7.84
N ASP A 42 -14.36 -4.62 8.69
CA ASP A 42 -14.58 -5.16 10.04
C ASP A 42 -13.27 -5.28 10.86
N GLY A 43 -12.38 -4.28 10.74
CA GLY A 43 -11.08 -4.27 11.42
C GLY A 43 -10.01 -5.17 10.82
N ASN A 44 -10.27 -5.76 9.64
CA ASN A 44 -9.30 -6.57 8.89
C ASN A 44 -8.98 -5.90 7.56
N TRP A 45 -7.71 -5.96 7.16
CA TRP A 45 -7.28 -5.43 5.87
C TRP A 45 -7.36 -6.53 4.81
N VAL A 46 -8.10 -6.26 3.74
CA VAL A 46 -8.30 -7.22 2.65
C VAL A 46 -7.85 -6.62 1.33
N GLU A 47 -7.27 -7.47 0.46
CA GLU A 47 -6.98 -7.09 -0.92
C GLU A 47 -8.28 -6.97 -1.71
N ILE A 48 -8.36 -5.94 -2.54
CA ILE A 48 -9.39 -5.79 -3.55
C ILE A 48 -8.76 -5.83 -4.95
N PRO A 49 -9.43 -6.46 -5.92
CA PRO A 49 -8.91 -6.55 -7.27
C PRO A 49 -8.87 -5.17 -7.93
N LEU A 50 -7.71 -4.82 -8.49
CA LEU A 50 -7.49 -3.56 -9.21
C LEU A 50 -8.41 -3.34 -10.42
N ALA A 51 -9.06 -4.40 -10.92
CA ALA A 51 -10.07 -4.29 -11.98
C ALA A 51 -11.35 -3.56 -11.52
N GLU A 52 -11.63 -3.52 -10.22
CA GLU A 52 -12.77 -2.78 -9.63
C GLU A 52 -12.38 -1.36 -9.19
N VAL A 53 -11.08 -1.06 -9.18
CA VAL A 53 -10.48 0.21 -8.78
C VAL A 53 -10.48 1.13 -10.00
N HIS A 54 -11.53 1.96 -10.09
CA HIS A 54 -11.70 2.93 -11.18
C HIS A 54 -10.45 3.79 -11.33
N SER A 55 -9.78 3.64 -12.47
CA SER A 55 -8.58 4.36 -12.91
C SER A 55 -8.94 5.81 -13.28
N HIS A 56 -9.51 6.57 -12.36
CA HIS A 56 -10.08 7.88 -12.70
C HIS A 56 -9.16 9.08 -12.47
N ASP A 57 -7.95 8.92 -11.90
CA ASP A 57 -7.08 10.08 -11.68
C ASP A 57 -5.57 9.81 -11.79
N LEU A 58 -5.14 8.66 -12.30
CA LEU A 58 -3.74 8.46 -12.62
C LEU A 58 -3.56 8.24 -14.12
N GLU A 59 -3.15 9.29 -14.82
CA GLU A 59 -2.33 9.20 -16.03
C GLU A 59 -0.95 8.55 -15.73
N ILE A 60 -0.91 7.49 -14.91
CA ILE A 60 0.22 6.58 -14.90
C ILE A 60 0.10 5.79 -16.18
N LYS A 61 0.90 6.24 -17.15
CA LYS A 61 1.12 5.64 -18.46
C LYS A 61 0.88 4.14 -18.40
N SER A 62 -0.28 3.74 -18.91
CA SER A 62 -0.71 2.37 -19.12
C SER A 62 0.22 1.75 -20.17
N SER A 63 1.42 1.36 -19.74
CA SER A 63 2.37 0.57 -20.52
C SER A 63 3.11 -0.45 -19.64
N GLY A 64 2.90 -0.41 -18.32
CA GLY A 64 3.27 -1.50 -17.43
C GLY A 64 2.14 -2.52 -17.40
N VAL A 65 2.20 -3.48 -18.31
CA VAL A 65 1.65 -4.84 -18.19
C VAL A 65 1.21 -5.15 -16.76
N HIS A 66 -0.07 -5.51 -16.57
CA HIS A 66 -0.50 -6.29 -15.41
C HIS A 66 0.40 -7.53 -15.35
N GLN A 67 1.54 -7.42 -14.65
CA GLN A 67 2.36 -8.57 -14.35
C GLN A 67 1.61 -9.29 -13.26
N GLN A 68 0.77 -10.21 -13.70
CA GLN A 68 0.23 -11.34 -12.96
C GLN A 68 1.42 -12.01 -12.24
N GLY A 69 1.79 -11.52 -11.05
CA GLY A 69 3.02 -11.91 -10.36
C GLY A 69 3.72 -10.86 -9.50
N ALA A 70 3.33 -9.58 -9.52
CA ALA A 70 3.77 -8.63 -8.48
C ALA A 70 2.95 -8.87 -7.20
N ALA A 71 3.15 -10.03 -6.59
CA ALA A 71 2.65 -10.28 -5.24
C ALA A 71 3.35 -9.30 -4.31
N LEU A 72 2.58 -8.71 -3.39
CA LEU A 72 3.15 -8.00 -2.27
C LEU A 72 4.21 -8.88 -1.60
N GLU A 73 5.43 -8.36 -1.45
CA GLU A 73 6.53 -9.05 -0.76
C GLU A 73 6.30 -9.07 0.77
N VAL A 74 5.35 -8.25 1.25
CA VAL A 74 4.96 -8.12 2.65
C VAL A 74 3.48 -8.44 2.83
N PRO A 75 3.04 -8.95 3.99
CA PRO A 75 1.61 -9.19 4.23
C PRO A 75 0.80 -7.89 4.21
N ILE A 76 -0.39 -7.93 3.61
CA ILE A 76 -1.34 -6.80 3.55
C ILE A 76 -1.66 -6.25 4.95
N GLU A 77 -1.71 -7.13 5.95
CA GLU A 77 -1.95 -6.74 7.33
C GLU A 77 -0.88 -5.79 7.87
N GLU A 78 0.39 -5.90 7.45
CA GLU A 78 1.43 -4.97 7.87
C GLU A 78 1.26 -3.60 7.21
N ILE A 79 0.96 -3.56 5.91
CA ILE A 79 0.65 -2.31 5.22
C ILE A 79 -0.56 -1.63 5.86
N GLY A 80 -1.63 -2.40 6.08
CA GLY A 80 -2.83 -1.92 6.72
C GLY A 80 -2.59 -1.38 8.14
N ARG A 81 -1.74 -2.05 8.91
CA ARG A 81 -1.33 -1.58 10.24
C ARG A 81 -0.62 -0.22 10.17
N GLU A 82 0.35 -0.06 9.27
CA GLU A 82 1.04 1.22 9.10
C GLU A 82 0.09 2.33 8.64
N ILE A 83 -0.86 2.02 7.74
CA ILE A 83 -1.93 2.94 7.38
C ILE A 83 -2.72 3.34 8.63
N SER A 84 -3.21 2.39 9.44
CA SER A 84 -3.96 2.69 10.66
C SER A 84 -3.18 3.59 11.63
N LEU A 85 -1.86 3.42 11.74
CA LEU A 85 -1.02 4.26 12.61
C LEU A 85 -0.94 5.70 12.09
N ILE A 86 -0.72 5.87 10.79
CA ILE A 86 -0.67 7.20 10.14
C ILE A 86 -2.03 7.89 10.25
N LEU A 87 -3.13 7.14 10.03
CA LEU A 87 -4.50 7.65 10.18
C LEU A 87 -4.80 8.06 11.63
N ALA A 88 -4.25 7.35 12.61
CA ALA A 88 -4.38 7.67 14.03
C ALA A 88 -3.49 8.86 14.45
N GLY A 89 -2.67 9.40 13.56
CA GLY A 89 -1.70 10.46 13.86
C GLY A 89 -0.57 9.98 14.78
N LEU A 90 -0.35 8.67 14.86
CA LEU A 90 0.78 8.08 15.54
C LEU A 90 1.99 8.12 14.59
N PRO A 91 3.21 8.30 15.11
CA PRO A 91 4.41 8.17 14.29
C PRO A 91 4.40 6.79 13.60
N GLU A 92 4.87 6.72 12.36
CA GLU A 92 5.21 5.47 11.65
C GLU A 92 5.87 4.53 12.68
N SER A 93 5.40 3.27 12.77
CA SER A 93 6.00 2.37 13.76
C SER A 93 7.48 2.38 13.53
N SER A 94 8.25 2.63 14.58
CA SER A 94 9.70 2.58 14.54
C SER A 94 10.14 1.14 14.28
N GLN A 95 9.99 0.65 13.06
CA GLN A 95 10.70 -0.50 12.50
C GLN A 95 12.10 -0.06 12.04
N ASP A 96 12.66 0.90 12.76
CA ASP A 96 13.99 1.48 12.55
C ASP A 96 15.10 0.51 13.02
N GLU A 97 14.74 -0.59 13.68
CA GLU A 97 15.71 -1.63 14.08
C GLU A 97 15.97 -2.69 13.00
N THR A 98 15.17 -2.75 11.92
CA THR A 98 15.33 -3.70 10.80
C THR A 98 15.62 -3.03 9.45
N CYS A 99 15.36 -1.72 9.32
CA CYS A 99 15.63 -0.92 8.13
C CYS A 99 16.87 -0.02 8.31
N ASN A 100 18.08 -0.57 8.46
CA ASN A 100 19.30 0.22 8.63
C ASN A 100 20.35 -0.01 7.53
#